data_AF-A0A385EVB7-F1
#
_entry.id   AF-A0A385EVB7-F1
#
_cell.length_a   1.000
_cell.length_b   1.000
_cell.length_c   1.000
_cell.angle_alpha   90.00
_cell.angle_beta   90.00
_cell.angle_gamma   90.00
#
_symmetry.space_group_name_H-M   'P 1'
#
loop_
_entity.id
_entity.type
_entity.pdbx_description
1 polymer ?
#
loop_
_entity_poly.entity_id
_entity_poly.type
_entity_poly.pdbx_seq_one_letter_code
_entity_poly.pdbx_strand_id
1 'polypeptide(L)'
;MNALQPVYQVMDQGILQDFINSLLVETIIPEQFIFDFATAQTALNQHGKNLQEVFKNTSEQFSFVLLHEESRQGLVMFAVQKGITQAWKFANETEVFLLERTNDHVQINVIGIIELFEFIQAIGLFNQCSTDKVQAFYEQLQKCLKQYHLLQQHRVNAHDLLNQSLAHRFRILEQYAGYRDRPYHPLAKLKEGLSQQEYMQYCPEFAQELSIHWVAVHKDKMMFGEGVENIFKQQPSEIFIPRAERYQLKQEMFQRGLNETHIAMPIHPWQFEHLFPKFYADDIADGVCHPLNFISKGMYASASMRSLLSKNVLEESLKLPIGIKALGSLRFLPIVKMINGEKNQKLLQQAKAKDAVLKQKLWLCEETQWWSYLPEKQNDRTADNEWLFVEKPTHLAAQRRHIPAELLQEPYQLIPMASLGHTIMGEPAIFDYILQLQHKDINSKQILIEFEKLCTCFFDVNLRLFRLGLMGEIHGQNICLVLKNGEFDGLMFRDHDSLRIYLPWVEQSGLKDPNYLSPHDFRNTLYHESVEALLFYIQTLGIQVNLGCIVDNLASHYQIEVKDLWSVLAHALQQVIQNLNFQPEILTQLQHLLFEVPEWPYKQLLRPLLEQDTRIGSMPTGIGKTRNPLWYALNC
;
A
#
# COMPACT_ATOMS: atom_id res chain seq x y z
N MET A 1 -23.46 -14.32 -36.56
CA MET A 1 -22.40 -15.30 -36.23
C MET A 1 -21.14 -14.88 -36.93
N ASN A 2 -20.36 -14.01 -36.29
CA ASN A 2 -18.96 -13.80 -36.66
C ASN A 2 -18.16 -14.40 -35.51
N ALA A 3 -17.32 -15.36 -35.86
CA ALA A 3 -16.53 -16.15 -34.92
C ALA A 3 -15.69 -15.21 -34.06
N LEU A 4 -15.92 -15.30 -32.74
CA LEU A 4 -15.01 -14.82 -31.71
C LEU A 4 -13.64 -15.44 -32.01
N GLN A 5 -12.68 -14.61 -32.42
CA GLN A 5 -11.28 -14.99 -32.29
C GLN A 5 -11.03 -15.30 -30.80
N PRO A 6 -10.29 -16.38 -30.47
CA PRO A 6 -9.93 -16.63 -29.08
C PRO A 6 -9.07 -15.46 -28.62
N VAL A 7 -9.52 -14.76 -27.58
CA VAL A 7 -8.68 -13.83 -26.81
C VAL A 7 -7.61 -14.68 -26.14
N TYR A 8 -6.51 -14.93 -26.86
CA TYR A 8 -5.32 -15.55 -26.30
C TYR A 8 -4.74 -14.59 -25.24
N GLN A 9 -4.65 -15.10 -24.01
CA GLN A 9 -3.75 -14.71 -22.91
C GLN A 9 -3.04 -13.36 -23.10
N VAL A 10 -3.67 -12.27 -22.67
CA VAL A 10 -2.90 -11.12 -22.17
C VAL A 10 -2.28 -11.62 -20.85
N MET A 11 -1.03 -12.07 -20.90
CA MET A 11 -0.31 -12.64 -19.76
C MET A 11 -0.36 -11.71 -18.55
N ASP A 12 -0.39 -12.30 -17.35
CA ASP A 12 -0.37 -11.65 -16.04
C ASP A 12 1.01 -10.99 -15.73
N GLN A 13 1.59 -10.26 -16.70
CA GLN A 13 2.99 -9.83 -16.71
C GLN A 13 3.37 -9.02 -15.46
N GLY A 14 2.49 -8.17 -14.94
CA GLY A 14 2.77 -7.39 -13.74
C GLY A 14 2.98 -8.24 -12.48
N ILE A 15 2.10 -9.22 -12.25
CA ILE A 15 2.20 -10.13 -11.09
C ILE A 15 3.38 -11.10 -11.28
N LEU A 16 3.58 -11.59 -12.50
CA LEU A 16 4.71 -12.46 -12.84
C LEU A 16 6.05 -11.74 -12.60
N GLN A 17 6.17 -10.49 -13.04
CA GLN A 17 7.35 -9.67 -12.82
C GLN A 17 7.60 -9.41 -11.33
N ASP A 18 6.57 -9.03 -10.56
CA ASP A 18 6.70 -8.83 -9.10
C ASP A 18 7.13 -10.14 -8.40
N PHE A 19 6.63 -11.29 -8.83
CA PHE A 19 7.02 -12.60 -8.31
C PHE A 19 8.48 -12.97 -8.65
N ILE A 20 8.88 -12.90 -9.92
CA ILE A 20 10.25 -13.21 -10.34
C ILE A 20 11.25 -12.26 -9.67
N ASN A 21 10.96 -10.96 -9.64
CA ASN A 21 11.83 -10.00 -8.98
C ASN A 21 11.96 -10.28 -7.48
N SER A 22 10.87 -10.71 -6.82
CA SER A 22 10.92 -11.14 -5.41
C SER A 22 11.81 -12.39 -5.22
N LEU A 23 11.74 -13.37 -6.12
CA LEU A 23 12.59 -14.56 -6.09
C LEU A 23 14.07 -14.21 -6.26
N LEU A 24 14.38 -13.26 -7.14
CA LEU A 24 15.75 -12.81 -7.41
C LEU A 24 16.33 -11.98 -6.26
N VAL A 25 15.60 -10.96 -5.78
CA VAL A 25 16.12 -10.05 -4.74
C VAL A 25 16.25 -10.74 -3.37
N GLU A 26 15.40 -11.72 -3.07
CA GLU A 26 15.48 -12.52 -1.85
C GLU A 26 16.32 -13.79 -2.01
N THR A 27 17.02 -13.92 -3.14
CA THR A 27 17.94 -15.01 -3.49
C THR A 27 17.35 -16.41 -3.31
N ILE A 28 16.04 -16.55 -3.57
CA ILE A 28 15.38 -17.87 -3.66
C ILE A 28 15.77 -18.54 -4.97
N ILE A 29 15.99 -17.76 -6.03
CA ILE A 29 16.79 -18.16 -7.20
C ILE A 29 18.20 -17.60 -6.99
N PRO A 30 19.19 -18.43 -6.60
CA PRO A 30 20.57 -17.97 -6.44
C PRO A 30 21.20 -17.56 -7.78
N GLU A 31 22.23 -16.70 -7.73
CA GLU A 31 22.96 -16.25 -8.93
C GLU A 31 23.62 -17.38 -9.72
N GLN A 32 23.85 -18.55 -9.10
CA GLN A 32 24.39 -19.72 -9.78
C GLN A 32 23.48 -20.27 -10.91
N PHE A 33 22.21 -19.88 -10.92
CA PHE A 33 21.27 -20.21 -11.99
C PHE A 33 21.20 -19.13 -13.08
N ILE A 34 21.98 -18.05 -12.95
CA ILE A 34 22.02 -16.93 -13.89
C ILE A 34 23.27 -17.04 -14.76
N PHE A 35 23.05 -17.12 -16.07
CA PHE A 35 24.08 -17.36 -17.06
C PHE A 35 24.14 -16.23 -18.09
N ASP A 36 25.33 -15.95 -18.62
CA ASP A 36 25.47 -14.99 -19.72
C ASP A 36 24.84 -15.51 -21.02
N PHE A 37 24.74 -14.62 -22.02
CA PHE A 37 24.16 -14.95 -23.32
C PHE A 37 24.83 -16.17 -23.98
N ALA A 38 26.16 -16.27 -23.96
CA ALA A 38 26.91 -17.34 -24.61
C ALA A 38 26.66 -18.71 -23.95
N THR A 39 26.60 -18.75 -22.63
CA THR A 39 26.33 -19.98 -21.86
C THR A 39 24.88 -20.41 -22.03
N ALA A 40 23.93 -19.48 -22.00
CA ALA A 40 22.52 -19.76 -22.27
C ALA A 40 22.29 -20.26 -23.71
N GLN A 41 22.97 -19.65 -24.69
CA GLN A 41 22.95 -20.10 -26.08
C GLN A 41 23.48 -21.54 -26.20
N THR A 42 24.54 -21.87 -25.47
CA THR A 42 25.12 -23.22 -25.47
C THR A 42 24.15 -24.24 -24.88
N ALA A 43 23.45 -23.89 -23.80
CA ALA A 43 22.41 -24.76 -23.22
C ALA A 43 21.28 -25.01 -24.23
N LEU A 44 20.75 -23.98 -24.88
CA LEU A 44 19.71 -24.12 -25.91
C LEU A 44 20.14 -24.90 -27.15
N ASN A 45 21.41 -24.77 -27.57
CA ASN A 45 21.93 -25.53 -28.70
C ASN A 45 21.85 -27.04 -28.46
N GLN A 46 21.98 -27.51 -27.22
CA GLN A 46 21.81 -28.93 -26.85
C GLN A 46 20.37 -29.41 -27.07
N HIS A 47 19.42 -28.48 -27.09
CA HIS A 47 18.00 -28.69 -27.39
C HIS A 47 17.65 -28.40 -28.86
N GLY A 48 18.64 -28.12 -29.72
CA GLY A 48 18.42 -27.81 -31.14
C GLY A 48 17.69 -26.49 -31.39
N LYS A 49 17.83 -25.53 -30.47
CA LYS A 49 17.17 -24.21 -30.52
C LYS A 49 18.19 -23.09 -30.34
N ASN A 50 17.83 -21.88 -30.78
CA ASN A 50 18.64 -20.67 -30.59
C ASN A 50 17.93 -19.61 -29.73
N LEU A 51 18.67 -18.83 -28.92
CA LEU A 51 18.09 -17.76 -28.11
C LEU A 51 17.27 -16.75 -28.93
N GLN A 52 17.75 -16.39 -30.11
CA GLN A 52 17.06 -15.46 -31.02
C GLN A 52 15.78 -16.04 -31.62
N GLU A 53 15.66 -17.37 -31.67
CA GLU A 53 14.41 -18.03 -32.09
C GLU A 53 13.38 -18.05 -30.96
N VAL A 54 13.85 -18.17 -29.71
CA VAL A 54 12.99 -18.24 -28.52
C VAL A 54 12.54 -16.85 -28.08
N PHE A 55 13.46 -15.90 -28.01
CA PHE A 55 13.20 -14.54 -27.57
C PHE A 55 13.28 -13.58 -28.75
N LYS A 56 12.15 -12.95 -29.10
CA LYS A 56 12.04 -12.03 -30.24
C LYS A 56 12.92 -10.78 -30.10
N ASN A 57 13.15 -10.31 -28.88
CA ASN A 57 13.88 -9.07 -28.57
C ASN A 57 15.08 -9.34 -27.64
N THR A 58 15.98 -10.25 -28.00
CA THR A 58 17.16 -10.53 -27.17
C THR A 58 18.38 -9.72 -27.56
N SER A 59 19.07 -9.20 -26.55
CA SER A 59 20.38 -8.55 -26.63
C SER A 59 21.47 -9.43 -26.01
N GLU A 60 22.70 -9.35 -26.51
CA GLU A 60 23.88 -9.96 -25.86
C GLU A 60 24.14 -9.37 -24.45
N GLN A 61 23.51 -8.25 -24.11
CA GLN A 61 23.56 -7.64 -22.78
C GLN A 61 22.67 -8.35 -21.75
N PHE A 62 21.75 -9.21 -22.19
CA PHE A 62 20.92 -10.00 -21.28
C PHE A 62 21.68 -11.20 -20.73
N SER A 63 21.32 -11.54 -19.50
CA SER A 63 21.63 -12.82 -18.88
C SER A 63 20.34 -13.61 -18.78
N PHE A 64 20.44 -14.90 -18.50
CA PHE A 64 19.29 -15.81 -18.49
C PHE A 64 19.32 -16.65 -17.23
N VAL A 65 18.16 -16.75 -16.59
CA VAL A 65 17.95 -17.78 -15.58
C VAL A 65 17.71 -19.10 -16.31
N LEU A 66 18.42 -20.16 -15.92
CA LEU A 66 18.21 -21.53 -16.42
C LEU A 66 17.92 -22.45 -15.23
N LEU A 67 16.72 -23.03 -15.19
CA LEU A 67 16.29 -23.96 -14.16
C LEU A 67 16.04 -25.33 -14.78
N HIS A 68 16.79 -26.34 -14.35
CA HIS A 68 16.69 -27.70 -14.89
C HIS A 68 15.95 -28.63 -13.93
N GLU A 69 15.00 -29.41 -14.44
CA GLU A 69 14.35 -30.50 -13.70
C GLU A 69 14.75 -31.85 -14.31
N GLU A 70 15.63 -32.57 -13.62
CA GLU A 70 16.24 -33.82 -14.11
C GLU A 70 15.19 -34.91 -14.43
N SER A 71 14.11 -34.98 -13.66
CA SER A 71 13.08 -36.00 -13.78
C SER A 71 12.20 -35.84 -15.02
N ARG A 72 11.91 -34.59 -15.44
CA ARG A 72 11.05 -34.27 -16.59
C ARG A 72 11.85 -33.95 -17.86
N GLN A 73 13.19 -33.90 -17.78
CA GLN A 73 14.04 -33.32 -18.82
C GLN A 73 13.56 -31.91 -19.25
N GLY A 74 13.01 -31.17 -18.29
CA GLY A 74 12.46 -29.84 -18.49
C GLY A 74 13.50 -28.76 -18.22
N LEU A 75 13.45 -27.67 -18.98
CA LEU A 75 14.25 -26.47 -18.75
C LEU A 75 13.32 -25.25 -18.73
N VAL A 76 13.24 -24.57 -17.59
CA VAL A 76 12.65 -23.23 -17.53
C VAL A 76 13.72 -22.19 -17.76
N MET A 77 13.44 -21.23 -18.64
CA MET A 77 14.35 -20.15 -18.98
C MET A 77 13.62 -18.83 -19.14
N PHE A 78 14.23 -17.77 -18.61
CA PHE A 78 13.75 -16.41 -18.79
C PHE A 78 14.90 -15.39 -18.70
N ALA A 79 14.72 -14.25 -19.38
CA ALA A 79 15.74 -13.23 -19.47
C ALA A 79 15.77 -12.33 -18.22
N VAL A 80 16.97 -11.99 -17.79
CA VAL A 80 17.25 -11.06 -16.70
C VAL A 80 18.31 -10.05 -17.12
N GLN A 81 18.31 -8.91 -16.48
CA GLN A 81 19.28 -7.84 -16.71
C GLN A 81 19.72 -7.25 -15.38
N LYS A 82 20.86 -6.56 -15.38
CA LYS A 82 21.33 -5.85 -14.19
C LYS A 82 20.38 -4.70 -13.85
N GLY A 83 20.07 -4.55 -12.56
CA GLY A 83 19.22 -3.47 -12.04
C GLY A 83 19.98 -2.46 -11.19
N ILE A 84 19.35 -1.31 -10.95
CA ILE A 84 19.84 -0.28 -10.01
C ILE A 84 19.40 -0.63 -8.58
N THR A 85 18.13 -1.00 -8.39
CA THR A 85 17.52 -1.31 -7.09
C THR A 85 17.78 -2.73 -6.59
N GLN A 86 18.22 -3.63 -7.47
CA GLN A 86 18.53 -5.02 -7.18
C GLN A 86 19.56 -5.55 -8.18
N ALA A 87 20.25 -6.63 -7.81
CA ALA A 87 21.35 -7.17 -8.61
C ALA A 87 20.90 -7.58 -10.02
N TRP A 88 19.82 -8.35 -10.06
CA TRP A 88 19.19 -8.89 -11.26
C TRP A 88 17.70 -8.57 -11.23
N LYS A 89 17.17 -8.08 -12.34
CA LYS A 89 15.73 -7.87 -12.54
C LYS A 89 15.27 -8.66 -13.76
N PHE A 90 14.04 -9.11 -13.72
CA PHE A 90 13.36 -9.67 -14.88
C PHE A 90 13.42 -8.67 -16.04
N ALA A 91 13.77 -9.14 -17.24
CA ALA A 91 13.86 -8.28 -18.41
C ALA A 91 12.45 -7.86 -18.87
N ASN A 92 12.26 -6.56 -19.09
CA ASN A 92 10.97 -6.02 -19.52
C ASN A 92 10.55 -6.64 -20.85
N GLU A 93 9.25 -6.83 -21.05
CA GLU A 93 8.67 -7.35 -22.30
C GLU A 93 9.19 -8.73 -22.71
N THR A 94 9.73 -9.51 -21.77
CA THR A 94 10.14 -10.90 -21.99
C THR A 94 9.15 -11.89 -21.39
N GLU A 95 9.21 -13.13 -21.88
CA GLU A 95 8.35 -14.24 -21.47
C GLU A 95 9.18 -15.27 -20.67
N VAL A 96 8.47 -16.12 -19.93
CA VAL A 96 9.07 -17.28 -19.27
C VAL A 96 8.79 -18.51 -20.12
N PHE A 97 9.83 -19.20 -20.54
CA PHE A 97 9.71 -20.37 -21.41
C PHE A 97 9.97 -21.65 -20.63
N LEU A 98 9.14 -22.66 -20.88
CA LEU A 98 9.38 -24.05 -20.52
C LEU A 98 9.71 -24.84 -21.78
N LEU A 99 10.89 -25.46 -21.78
CA LEU A 99 11.34 -26.37 -22.81
C LEU A 99 11.19 -27.80 -22.30
N GLU A 100 10.42 -28.61 -23.00
CA GLU A 100 10.19 -30.02 -22.68
C GLU A 100 10.59 -30.90 -23.85
N ARG A 101 11.33 -31.98 -23.57
CA ARG A 101 11.71 -32.96 -24.57
C ARG A 101 10.71 -34.12 -24.60
N THR A 102 9.97 -34.24 -25.71
CA THR A 102 9.03 -35.35 -25.95
C THR A 102 9.38 -36.04 -27.26
N ASN A 103 9.65 -37.35 -27.23
CA ASN A 103 9.86 -38.20 -28.42
C ASN A 103 10.78 -37.55 -29.49
N ASP A 104 12.00 -37.18 -29.07
CA ASP A 104 13.05 -36.53 -29.88
C ASP A 104 12.76 -35.12 -30.42
N HIS A 105 11.63 -34.52 -30.08
CA HIS A 105 11.33 -33.11 -30.35
C HIS A 105 11.31 -32.28 -29.07
N VAL A 106 11.81 -31.04 -29.16
CA VAL A 106 11.74 -30.05 -28.09
C VAL A 106 10.55 -29.13 -28.33
N GLN A 107 9.58 -29.18 -27.42
CA GLN A 107 8.48 -28.23 -27.37
C GLN A 107 8.88 -27.03 -26.52
N ILE A 108 8.45 -25.83 -26.94
CA ILE A 108 8.68 -24.58 -26.21
C ILE A 108 7.32 -23.98 -25.93
N ASN A 109 7.00 -23.84 -24.65
CA ASN A 109 5.75 -23.28 -24.17
C ASN A 109 6.04 -22.02 -23.37
N VAL A 110 5.27 -20.97 -23.57
CA VAL A 110 5.28 -19.83 -22.63
C VAL A 110 4.45 -20.23 -21.42
N ILE A 111 5.02 -20.05 -20.23
CA ILE A 111 4.39 -20.45 -18.97
C ILE A 111 4.08 -19.24 -18.09
N GLY A 112 3.02 -19.39 -17.29
CA GLY A 112 2.61 -18.40 -16.29
C GLY A 112 3.30 -18.59 -14.94
N ILE A 113 2.85 -17.80 -13.98
CA ILE A 113 3.37 -17.83 -12.60
C ILE A 113 3.09 -19.16 -11.89
N ILE A 114 1.98 -19.84 -12.19
CA ILE A 114 1.59 -21.09 -11.53
C ILE A 114 2.52 -22.22 -11.96
N GLU A 115 2.69 -22.38 -13.26
CA GLU A 115 3.58 -23.37 -13.84
C GLU A 115 5.04 -23.10 -13.44
N LEU A 116 5.46 -21.84 -13.40
CA LEU A 116 6.79 -21.45 -12.90
C LEU A 116 6.96 -21.83 -11.42
N PHE A 117 5.95 -21.56 -10.59
CA PHE A 117 5.97 -21.92 -9.17
C PHE A 117 6.09 -23.44 -8.98
N GLU A 118 5.28 -24.22 -9.70
CA GLU A 118 5.31 -25.68 -9.65
C GLU A 118 6.68 -26.23 -10.07
N PHE A 119 7.28 -25.65 -11.12
CA PHE A 119 8.61 -26.04 -11.57
C PHE A 119 9.68 -25.73 -10.51
N ILE A 120 9.66 -24.52 -9.93
CA ILE A 120 10.57 -24.09 -8.84
C ILE A 120 10.43 -25.01 -7.63
N GLN A 121 9.21 -25.41 -7.29
CA GLN A 121 8.94 -26.37 -6.21
C GLN A 121 9.51 -27.76 -6.54
N ALA A 122 9.32 -28.23 -7.77
CA ALA A 122 9.78 -29.56 -8.19
C ALA A 122 11.31 -29.71 -8.19
N ILE A 123 12.04 -28.64 -8.53
CA ILE A 123 13.52 -28.61 -8.46
C ILE A 123 14.05 -28.35 -7.03
N GLY A 124 13.15 -28.18 -6.06
CA GLY A 124 13.50 -28.11 -4.64
C GLY A 124 13.98 -26.73 -4.14
N LEU A 125 13.74 -25.64 -4.86
CA LEU A 125 14.13 -24.29 -4.41
C LEU A 125 13.33 -23.83 -3.17
N PHE A 126 12.18 -24.44 -2.91
CA PHE A 126 11.40 -24.21 -1.69
C PHE A 126 11.66 -25.24 -0.57
N ASN A 127 12.64 -26.15 -0.70
CA ASN A 127 12.85 -27.23 0.29
C ASN A 127 13.23 -26.73 1.70
N GLN A 128 13.72 -25.50 1.83
CA GLN A 128 14.02 -24.87 3.12
C GLN A 128 12.79 -24.18 3.75
N CYS A 129 11.69 -24.03 3.00
CA CYS A 129 10.47 -23.40 3.45
C CYS A 129 9.53 -24.42 4.13
N SER A 130 8.49 -23.93 4.82
CA SER A 130 7.46 -24.79 5.41
C SER A 130 6.51 -25.30 4.32
N THR A 131 6.32 -26.63 4.21
CA THR A 131 5.44 -27.25 3.21
C THR A 131 4.02 -26.69 3.23
N ASP A 132 3.44 -26.52 4.41
CA ASP A 132 2.08 -25.99 4.55
C ASP A 132 1.97 -24.53 4.06
N LYS A 133 3.03 -23.74 4.25
CA LYS A 133 3.09 -22.34 3.78
C LYS A 133 3.31 -22.23 2.29
N VAL A 134 4.16 -23.09 1.72
CA VAL A 134 4.35 -23.19 0.27
C VAL A 134 3.01 -23.54 -0.39
N GLN A 135 2.28 -24.52 0.15
CA GLN A 135 0.95 -24.88 -0.34
C GLN A 135 -0.07 -23.75 -0.18
N ALA A 136 -0.11 -23.08 0.98
CA ALA A 136 -1.00 -21.94 1.19
C ALA A 136 -0.69 -20.79 0.22
N PHE A 137 0.59 -20.48 -0.01
CA PHE A 137 1.01 -19.45 -0.95
C PHE A 137 0.64 -19.80 -2.40
N TYR A 138 0.74 -21.06 -2.80
CA TYR A 138 0.28 -21.54 -4.10
C TYR A 138 -1.23 -21.29 -4.30
N GLU A 139 -2.06 -21.63 -3.32
CA GLU A 139 -3.51 -21.38 -3.38
C GLU A 139 -3.82 -19.88 -3.40
N GLN A 140 -3.05 -19.08 -2.65
CA GLN A 140 -3.15 -17.63 -2.64
C GLN A 140 -2.80 -17.02 -4.00
N LEU A 141 -1.75 -17.50 -4.66
CA LEU A 141 -1.39 -17.09 -6.02
C LEU A 141 -2.54 -17.37 -7.00
N GLN A 142 -3.10 -18.57 -6.99
CA GLN A 142 -4.23 -18.92 -7.86
C GLN A 142 -5.45 -18.00 -7.64
N LYS A 143 -5.77 -17.66 -6.38
CA LYS A 143 -6.85 -16.71 -6.06
C LYS A 143 -6.50 -15.29 -6.52
N CYS A 144 -5.26 -14.87 -6.34
CA CYS A 144 -4.75 -13.56 -6.75
C CYS A 144 -4.92 -13.36 -8.26
N LEU A 145 -4.54 -14.36 -9.06
CA LEU A 145 -4.68 -14.32 -10.52
C LEU A 145 -6.14 -14.20 -10.97
N LYS A 146 -7.04 -14.96 -10.35
CA LYS A 146 -8.49 -14.86 -10.65
C LYS A 146 -9.01 -13.45 -10.39
N GLN A 147 -8.60 -12.82 -9.29
CA GLN A 147 -8.98 -11.45 -8.94
C GLN A 147 -8.34 -10.42 -9.89
N TYR A 148 -7.08 -10.62 -10.26
CA TYR A 148 -6.38 -9.77 -11.22
C TYR A 148 -7.01 -9.84 -12.61
N HIS A 149 -7.46 -11.01 -13.06
CA HIS A 149 -8.15 -11.15 -14.34
C HIS A 149 -9.46 -10.35 -14.38
N LEU A 150 -10.22 -10.31 -13.28
CA LEU A 150 -11.42 -9.46 -13.17
C LEU A 150 -11.07 -7.98 -13.31
N LEU A 151 -9.95 -7.55 -12.70
CA LEU A 151 -9.47 -6.17 -12.81
C LEU A 151 -9.12 -5.79 -14.25
N GLN A 152 -8.44 -6.67 -14.99
CA GLN A 152 -8.05 -6.42 -16.38
C GLN A 152 -9.25 -6.24 -17.34
N GLN A 153 -10.41 -6.75 -16.96
CA GLN A 153 -11.66 -6.56 -17.71
C GLN A 153 -12.34 -5.21 -17.38
N HIS A 154 -11.86 -4.49 -16.36
CA HIS A 154 -12.40 -3.20 -15.94
C HIS A 154 -11.52 -2.04 -16.43
N ARG A 155 -12.16 -0.91 -16.76
CA ARG A 155 -11.46 0.32 -17.16
C ARG A 155 -11.85 1.45 -16.22
N VAL A 156 -10.84 2.07 -15.61
CA VAL A 156 -11.00 3.32 -14.85
C VAL A 156 -11.13 4.46 -15.85
N ASN A 157 -12.18 5.27 -15.77
CA ASN A 157 -12.36 6.41 -16.67
C ASN A 157 -11.68 7.66 -16.10
N ALA A 158 -10.57 8.10 -16.71
CA ALA A 158 -9.75 9.23 -16.26
C ALA A 158 -9.47 10.28 -17.35
N HIS A 159 -9.97 10.10 -18.58
CA HIS A 159 -9.73 11.00 -19.71
C HIS A 159 -10.08 12.48 -19.48
N ASP A 160 -10.97 12.80 -18.53
CA ASP A 160 -11.49 14.15 -18.30
C ASP A 160 -11.18 14.69 -16.90
N LEU A 161 -10.13 14.19 -16.24
CA LEU A 161 -9.78 14.56 -14.85
C LEU A 161 -9.84 16.08 -14.60
N LEU A 162 -9.30 16.91 -15.49
CA LEU A 162 -9.26 18.37 -15.34
C LEU A 162 -10.63 19.07 -15.30
N ASN A 163 -11.68 18.49 -15.87
CA ASN A 163 -13.01 19.10 -15.86
C ASN A 163 -13.92 18.55 -14.75
N GLN A 164 -13.49 17.50 -14.04
CA GLN A 164 -14.22 16.97 -12.90
C GLN A 164 -14.07 17.85 -11.66
N SER A 165 -14.99 17.75 -10.70
CA SER A 165 -14.81 18.37 -9.37
C SER A 165 -13.59 17.79 -8.63
N LEU A 166 -12.92 18.56 -7.76
CA LEU A 166 -11.73 18.12 -7.02
C LEU A 166 -11.94 16.81 -6.23
N ALA A 167 -13.08 16.64 -5.56
CA ALA A 167 -13.37 15.42 -4.82
C ALA A 167 -13.59 14.20 -5.73
N HIS A 168 -14.23 14.40 -6.89
CA HIS A 168 -14.36 13.34 -7.88
C HIS A 168 -13.01 12.95 -8.49
N ARG A 169 -12.13 13.92 -8.77
CA ARG A 169 -10.74 13.64 -9.17
C ARG A 169 -10.02 12.83 -8.12
N PHE A 170 -10.09 13.24 -6.86
CA PHE A 170 -9.47 12.51 -5.75
C PHE A 170 -9.92 11.06 -5.69
N ARG A 171 -11.23 10.78 -5.89
CA ARG A 171 -11.75 9.41 -5.98
C ARG A 171 -11.16 8.63 -7.15
N ILE A 172 -11.05 9.20 -8.35
CA ILE A 172 -10.43 8.53 -9.50
C ILE A 172 -8.95 8.23 -9.21
N LEU A 173 -8.22 9.17 -8.59
CA LEU A 173 -6.82 8.95 -8.22
C LEU A 173 -6.65 7.86 -7.15
N GLU A 174 -7.62 7.70 -6.25
CA GLU A 174 -7.67 6.56 -5.33
C GLU A 174 -7.91 5.22 -6.07
N GLN A 175 -8.63 5.21 -7.20
CA GLN A 175 -8.71 4.01 -8.06
C GLN A 175 -7.36 3.66 -8.68
N TYR A 176 -6.61 4.66 -9.17
CA TYR A 176 -5.25 4.46 -9.68
C TYR A 176 -4.32 3.88 -8.61
N ALA A 177 -4.38 4.42 -7.40
CA ALA A 177 -3.62 3.90 -6.26
C ALA A 177 -4.00 2.45 -5.94
N GLY A 178 -5.30 2.11 -5.99
CA GLY A 178 -5.78 0.74 -5.84
C GLY A 178 -5.36 -0.20 -6.97
N TYR A 179 -5.22 0.31 -8.20
CA TYR A 179 -4.88 -0.50 -9.38
C TYR A 179 -3.51 -1.16 -9.23
N ARG A 180 -2.47 -0.39 -8.86
CA ARG A 180 -1.14 -0.94 -8.54
C ARG A 180 -1.10 -1.69 -7.22
N ASP A 181 -1.85 -1.19 -6.23
CA ASP A 181 -1.80 -1.64 -4.83
C ASP A 181 -0.35 -1.59 -4.30
N ARG A 182 0.04 -2.50 -3.40
CA ARG A 182 1.41 -2.58 -2.88
C ARG A 182 2.42 -2.94 -3.99
N PRO A 183 3.37 -2.05 -4.34
CA PRO A 183 4.37 -2.37 -5.34
C PRO A 183 5.26 -3.55 -4.96
N TYR A 184 5.72 -4.29 -5.97
CA TYR A 184 6.65 -5.40 -5.89
C TYR A 184 6.13 -6.66 -5.16
N HIS A 185 4.89 -6.64 -4.66
CA HIS A 185 4.34 -7.75 -3.90
C HIS A 185 3.50 -8.67 -4.81
N PRO A 186 3.84 -9.97 -4.97
CA PRO A 186 3.16 -10.86 -5.91
C PRO A 186 1.67 -11.10 -5.56
N LEU A 187 1.32 -11.02 -4.27
CA LEU A 187 -0.07 -11.12 -3.81
C LEU A 187 -0.74 -9.76 -3.55
N ALA A 188 -0.27 -8.65 -4.14
CA ALA A 188 -0.83 -7.32 -3.87
C ALA A 188 -2.35 -7.25 -4.10
N LYS A 189 -2.81 -7.87 -5.20
CA LYS A 189 -4.22 -7.86 -5.60
C LYS A 189 -5.10 -8.80 -4.80
N LEU A 190 -4.51 -9.74 -4.06
CA LEU A 190 -5.23 -10.74 -3.30
C LEU A 190 -5.98 -10.13 -2.12
N LYS A 191 -7.30 -10.34 -2.11
CA LYS A 191 -8.22 -9.99 -1.03
C LYS A 191 -8.92 -11.26 -0.55
N GLU A 192 -8.31 -11.96 0.40
CA GLU A 192 -8.79 -13.26 0.88
C GLU A 192 -10.04 -13.08 1.74
N GLY A 193 -11.08 -13.86 1.43
CA GLY A 193 -12.39 -13.79 2.08
C GLY A 193 -13.47 -13.17 1.19
N LEU A 194 -13.10 -12.52 0.08
CA LEU A 194 -14.05 -12.03 -0.92
C LEU A 194 -14.31 -13.10 -1.98
N SER A 195 -15.57 -13.32 -2.32
CA SER A 195 -15.97 -13.92 -3.60
C SER A 195 -15.65 -12.98 -4.77
N GLN A 196 -15.77 -13.48 -6.00
CA GLN A 196 -15.53 -12.66 -7.21
C GLN A 196 -16.51 -11.48 -7.33
N GLN A 197 -17.79 -11.69 -6.99
CA GLN A 197 -18.79 -10.63 -7.01
C GLN A 197 -18.49 -9.56 -5.95
N GLU A 198 -18.12 -9.99 -4.75
CA GLU A 198 -17.76 -9.08 -3.67
C GLU A 198 -16.45 -8.32 -3.97
N TYR A 199 -15.50 -8.95 -4.66
CA TYR A 199 -14.30 -8.27 -5.13
C TYR A 199 -14.66 -7.09 -6.03
N MET A 200 -15.52 -7.32 -7.04
CA MET A 200 -15.99 -6.26 -7.93
C MET A 200 -16.85 -5.20 -7.21
N GLN A 201 -17.56 -5.59 -6.15
CA GLN A 201 -18.42 -4.68 -5.39
C GLN A 201 -17.63 -3.80 -4.40
N TYR A 202 -16.56 -4.31 -3.80
CA TYR A 202 -15.89 -3.67 -2.66
C TYR A 202 -14.48 -3.15 -2.95
N CYS A 203 -13.84 -3.58 -4.04
CA CYS A 203 -12.52 -3.07 -4.39
C CYS A 203 -12.61 -1.71 -5.12
N PRO A 204 -11.74 -0.75 -4.80
CA PRO A 204 -11.83 0.64 -5.28
C PRO A 204 -11.83 0.76 -6.80
N GLU A 205 -11.10 -0.11 -7.49
CA GLU A 205 -10.89 -0.07 -8.93
C GLU A 205 -12.21 -0.07 -9.71
N PHE A 206 -13.23 -0.76 -9.20
CA PHE A 206 -14.54 -0.90 -9.83
C PHE A 206 -15.51 0.26 -9.54
N ALA A 207 -15.15 1.18 -8.62
CA ALA A 207 -15.93 2.35 -8.23
C ALA A 207 -17.43 2.10 -7.99
N GLN A 208 -17.78 0.94 -7.41
CA GLN A 208 -19.16 0.63 -7.07
C GLN A 208 -19.60 1.43 -5.84
N GLU A 209 -20.88 1.83 -5.81
CA GLU A 209 -21.47 2.49 -4.65
C GLU A 209 -21.85 1.44 -3.60
N LEU A 210 -21.40 1.64 -2.37
CA LEU A 210 -21.66 0.73 -1.24
C LEU A 210 -22.94 1.13 -0.50
N SER A 211 -23.70 0.12 -0.08
CA SER A 211 -24.93 0.25 0.71
C SER A 211 -24.64 -0.07 2.18
N ILE A 212 -24.29 0.94 2.98
CA ILE A 212 -23.81 0.77 4.36
C ILE A 212 -24.95 0.38 5.29
N HIS A 213 -24.72 -0.69 6.05
CA HIS A 213 -25.63 -1.19 7.08
C HIS A 213 -25.40 -0.47 8.40
N TRP A 214 -26.40 -0.51 9.29
CA TRP A 214 -26.36 0.15 10.58
C TRP A 214 -26.81 -0.78 11.71
N VAL A 215 -26.14 -0.66 12.85
CA VAL A 215 -26.45 -1.38 14.09
C VAL A 215 -26.55 -0.36 15.21
N ALA A 216 -27.64 -0.37 15.97
CA ALA A 216 -27.72 0.42 17.20
C ALA A 216 -26.99 -0.33 18.32
N VAL A 217 -25.98 0.30 18.93
CA VAL A 217 -25.15 -0.28 20.00
C VAL A 217 -25.37 0.48 21.30
N HIS A 218 -25.60 -0.22 22.41
CA HIS A 218 -25.83 0.40 23.71
C HIS A 218 -24.65 1.31 24.09
N LYS A 219 -24.92 2.56 24.45
CA LYS A 219 -23.89 3.59 24.66
C LYS A 219 -22.88 3.24 25.76
N ASP A 220 -23.30 2.46 26.76
CA ASP A 220 -22.43 2.01 27.85
C ASP A 220 -21.47 0.88 27.42
N LYS A 221 -21.63 0.36 26.20
CA LYS A 221 -20.74 -0.65 25.58
C LYS A 221 -19.89 -0.04 24.47
N MET A 222 -19.61 1.26 24.56
CA MET A 222 -18.88 2.03 23.56
C MET A 222 -17.69 2.75 24.19
N MET A 223 -16.57 2.75 23.47
CA MET A 223 -15.47 3.69 23.67
C MET A 223 -15.38 4.61 22.44
N PHE A 224 -15.00 5.85 22.66
CA PHE A 224 -14.86 6.85 21.59
C PHE A 224 -13.58 7.66 21.76
N GLY A 225 -13.16 8.26 20.65
CA GLY A 225 -11.96 9.08 20.59
C GLY A 225 -12.10 10.43 21.28
N GLU A 226 -10.96 11.07 21.57
CA GLU A 226 -10.90 12.38 22.21
C GLU A 226 -11.62 13.48 21.42
N GLY A 227 -11.79 13.30 20.11
CA GLY A 227 -12.53 14.23 19.25
C GLY A 227 -14.07 14.17 19.41
N VAL A 228 -14.59 13.23 20.20
CA VAL A 228 -16.02 13.04 20.46
C VAL A 228 -16.36 13.53 21.87
N GLU A 229 -16.77 14.80 21.99
CA GLU A 229 -17.17 15.42 23.25
C GLU A 229 -18.61 15.04 23.67
N ASN A 230 -19.49 14.84 22.69
CA ASN A 230 -20.86 14.41 22.93
C ASN A 230 -21.26 13.34 21.91
N ILE A 231 -21.31 12.10 22.37
CA ILE A 231 -21.59 10.93 21.53
C ILE A 231 -22.92 10.99 20.78
N PHE A 232 -23.95 11.67 21.31
CA PHE A 232 -25.25 11.78 20.64
C PHE A 232 -25.28 12.89 19.57
N LYS A 233 -24.48 13.94 19.74
CA LYS A 233 -24.37 15.04 18.76
C LYS A 233 -23.33 14.75 17.68
N GLN A 234 -22.32 13.96 18.02
CA GLN A 234 -21.19 13.60 17.16
C GLN A 234 -21.16 12.09 16.95
N GLN A 235 -22.31 11.47 16.65
CA GLN A 235 -22.36 10.07 16.21
C GLN A 235 -22.11 9.99 14.69
N PRO A 236 -21.65 8.83 14.16
CA PRO A 236 -21.38 8.67 12.74
C PRO A 236 -22.58 9.04 11.85
N SER A 237 -23.80 8.75 12.31
CA SER A 237 -25.01 9.06 11.54
C SER A 237 -25.25 10.55 11.32
N GLU A 238 -24.77 11.43 12.20
CA GLU A 238 -24.87 12.89 12.02
C GLU A 238 -23.87 13.43 10.99
N ILE A 239 -22.76 12.71 10.80
CA ILE A 239 -21.62 13.12 9.96
C ILE A 239 -21.77 12.58 8.54
N PHE A 240 -22.05 11.28 8.41
CA PHE A 240 -21.92 10.57 7.13
C PHE A 240 -23.21 10.41 6.34
N ILE A 241 -24.37 10.66 6.96
CA ILE A 241 -25.67 10.51 6.31
C ILE A 241 -26.28 11.91 6.02
N PRO A 242 -26.82 12.15 4.81
CA PRO A 242 -27.57 13.37 4.50
C PRO A 242 -28.77 13.59 5.42
N ARG A 243 -29.13 14.86 5.67
CA ARG A 243 -30.21 15.23 6.61
C ARG A 243 -31.54 14.50 6.40
N ALA A 244 -31.93 14.23 5.14
CA ALA A 244 -33.17 13.54 4.81
C ALA A 244 -33.16 12.07 5.27
N GLU A 245 -32.07 11.35 4.98
CA GLU A 245 -31.88 9.95 5.40
C GLU A 245 -31.72 9.83 6.93
N ARG A 246 -31.10 10.82 7.58
CA ARG A 246 -31.00 10.86 9.06
C ARG A 246 -32.35 10.81 9.75
N TYR A 247 -33.39 11.40 9.17
CA TYR A 247 -34.73 11.36 9.74
C TYR A 247 -35.29 9.94 9.76
N GLN A 248 -35.06 9.15 8.70
CA GLN A 248 -35.53 7.76 8.61
C GLN A 248 -34.86 6.88 9.67
N LEU A 249 -33.53 6.99 9.80
CA LEU A 249 -32.77 6.27 10.82
C LEU A 249 -33.22 6.65 12.24
N LYS A 250 -33.39 7.96 12.51
CA LYS A 250 -33.88 8.43 13.83
C LYS A 250 -35.29 7.95 14.12
N GLN A 251 -36.18 7.94 13.12
CA GLN A 251 -37.54 7.45 13.27
C GLN A 251 -37.54 5.96 13.62
N GLU A 252 -36.72 5.15 12.94
CA GLU A 252 -36.55 3.73 13.26
C GLU A 252 -36.05 3.53 14.70
N MET A 253 -34.98 4.25 15.10
CA MET A 253 -34.46 4.17 16.47
C MET A 253 -35.51 4.57 17.51
N PHE A 254 -36.27 5.63 17.26
CA PHE A 254 -37.33 6.09 18.15
C PHE A 254 -38.47 5.06 18.28
N GLN A 255 -38.95 4.51 17.17
CA GLN A 255 -40.01 3.49 17.17
C GLN A 255 -39.61 2.22 17.93
N ARG A 256 -38.31 1.90 17.94
CA ARG A 256 -37.74 0.76 18.68
C ARG A 256 -37.33 1.11 20.12
N GLY A 257 -37.50 2.36 20.57
CA GLY A 257 -37.12 2.79 21.92
C GLY A 257 -35.61 2.90 22.18
N LEU A 258 -34.81 3.06 21.11
CA LEU A 258 -33.34 2.99 21.17
C LEU A 258 -32.66 4.37 21.20
N ASN A 259 -33.37 5.47 20.91
CA ASN A 259 -32.80 6.79 20.65
C ASN A 259 -32.05 7.42 21.84
N GLU A 260 -32.36 7.06 23.09
CA GLU A 260 -31.73 7.62 24.30
C GLU A 260 -30.62 6.72 24.89
N THR A 261 -30.58 5.46 24.47
CA THR A 261 -29.75 4.40 25.08
C THR A 261 -28.71 3.85 24.10
N HIS A 262 -28.94 3.94 22.80
CA HIS A 262 -28.07 3.38 21.77
C HIS A 262 -27.54 4.44 20.81
N ILE A 263 -26.40 4.12 20.19
CA ILE A 263 -25.76 4.88 19.14
C ILE A 263 -25.82 4.08 17.84
N ALA A 264 -26.25 4.71 16.74
CA ALA A 264 -26.25 4.06 15.45
C ALA A 264 -24.82 4.00 14.88
N MET A 265 -24.30 2.78 14.76
CA MET A 265 -22.97 2.49 14.25
C MET A 265 -23.05 1.95 12.82
N PRO A 266 -22.28 2.53 11.88
CA PRO A 266 -22.18 2.01 10.53
C PRO A 266 -21.32 0.75 10.52
N ILE A 267 -21.65 -0.17 9.62
CA ILE A 267 -20.91 -1.41 9.43
C ILE A 267 -20.82 -1.73 7.94
N HIS A 268 -19.62 -2.15 7.51
CA HIS A 268 -19.37 -2.49 6.12
C HIS A 268 -20.29 -3.64 5.68
N PRO A 269 -20.85 -3.65 4.45
CA PRO A 269 -21.81 -4.67 4.03
C PRO A 269 -21.29 -6.11 4.20
N TRP A 270 -20.07 -6.35 3.73
CA TRP A 270 -19.39 -7.64 3.96
C TRP A 270 -19.25 -7.99 5.45
N GLN A 271 -18.90 -7.01 6.30
CA GLN A 271 -18.73 -7.25 7.73
C GLN A 271 -20.06 -7.61 8.41
N PHE A 272 -21.13 -6.93 8.00
CA PHE A 272 -22.49 -7.16 8.49
C PHE A 272 -23.01 -8.54 8.12
N GLU A 273 -22.78 -8.99 6.89
CA GLU A 273 -23.26 -10.29 6.42
C GLU A 273 -22.43 -11.45 7.00
N HIS A 274 -21.10 -11.35 6.99
CA HIS A 274 -20.23 -12.49 7.23
C HIS A 274 -19.79 -12.67 8.68
N LEU A 275 -19.58 -11.57 9.42
CA LEU A 275 -18.92 -11.60 10.73
C LEU A 275 -19.80 -11.09 11.86
N PHE A 276 -20.64 -10.09 11.63
CA PHE A 276 -21.44 -9.48 12.69
C PHE A 276 -22.34 -10.51 13.43
N PRO A 277 -23.11 -11.39 12.76
CA PRO A 277 -23.90 -12.41 13.43
C PRO A 277 -23.06 -13.43 14.22
N LYS A 278 -21.79 -13.64 13.85
CA LYS A 278 -20.89 -14.59 14.51
C LYS A 278 -20.29 -14.01 15.79
N PHE A 279 -19.84 -12.76 15.74
CA PHE A 279 -19.17 -12.11 16.87
C PHE A 279 -20.13 -11.51 17.89
N TYR A 280 -21.34 -11.14 17.48
CA TYR A 280 -22.29 -10.35 18.29
C TYR A 280 -23.64 -11.03 18.51
N ALA A 281 -23.75 -12.36 18.33
CA ALA A 281 -25.01 -13.10 18.56
C ALA A 281 -25.55 -12.87 19.99
N ASP A 282 -24.68 -13.02 20.99
CA ASP A 282 -25.05 -12.84 22.40
C ASP A 282 -25.43 -11.38 22.69
N ASP A 283 -24.68 -10.41 22.13
CA ASP A 283 -25.00 -8.99 22.29
C ASP A 283 -26.36 -8.62 21.67
N ILE A 284 -26.77 -9.33 20.62
CA ILE A 284 -28.11 -9.18 20.04
C ILE A 284 -29.17 -9.78 20.96
N ALA A 285 -28.92 -10.98 21.50
CA ALA A 285 -29.83 -11.65 22.43
C ALA A 285 -30.04 -10.83 23.71
N ASP A 286 -28.98 -10.17 24.20
CA ASP A 286 -28.98 -9.35 25.41
C ASP A 286 -29.49 -7.91 25.18
N GLY A 287 -29.83 -7.54 23.95
CA GLY A 287 -30.29 -6.19 23.61
C GLY A 287 -29.20 -5.12 23.71
N VAL A 288 -27.93 -5.51 23.65
CA VAL A 288 -26.78 -4.60 23.55
C VAL A 288 -26.63 -4.09 22.10
N CYS A 289 -26.91 -4.95 21.13
CA CYS A 289 -26.80 -4.64 19.70
C CYS A 289 -28.14 -4.91 18.98
N HIS A 290 -28.62 -3.93 18.21
CA HIS A 290 -29.83 -4.08 17.39
C HIS A 290 -29.52 -3.79 15.92
N PRO A 291 -29.53 -4.81 15.04
CA PRO A 291 -29.50 -4.59 13.59
C PRO A 291 -30.67 -3.71 13.15
N LEU A 292 -30.37 -2.67 12.37
CA LEU A 292 -31.37 -1.76 11.84
C LEU A 292 -31.70 -2.14 10.39
N ASN A 293 -32.92 -1.81 9.97
CA ASN A 293 -33.37 -2.02 8.59
C ASN A 293 -32.89 -0.88 7.68
N PHE A 294 -32.59 0.29 8.27
CA PHE A 294 -32.04 1.42 7.54
C PHE A 294 -30.68 1.09 6.91
N ILE A 295 -30.52 1.52 5.65
CA ILE A 295 -29.30 1.37 4.85
C ILE A 295 -29.01 2.72 4.19
N SER A 296 -27.78 3.21 4.32
CA SER A 296 -27.34 4.46 3.66
C SER A 296 -26.52 4.18 2.41
N LYS A 297 -26.55 5.10 1.44
CA LYS A 297 -25.77 5.02 0.19
C LYS A 297 -24.77 6.19 0.09
N GLY A 298 -24.11 6.34 -1.06
CA GLY A 298 -23.19 7.45 -1.31
C GLY A 298 -21.78 7.24 -0.78
N MET A 299 -21.35 5.99 -0.61
CA MET A 299 -20.01 5.63 -0.13
C MET A 299 -19.25 4.82 -1.17
N TYR A 300 -17.97 5.13 -1.38
CA TYR A 300 -17.12 4.45 -2.37
C TYR A 300 -15.80 4.03 -1.73
N ALA A 301 -15.32 2.83 -2.05
CA ALA A 301 -14.02 2.36 -1.55
C ALA A 301 -12.86 3.25 -2.06
N SER A 302 -11.95 3.62 -1.17
CA SER A 302 -10.63 4.19 -1.50
C SER A 302 -9.58 3.09 -1.71
N ALA A 303 -8.32 3.43 -2.00
CA ALA A 303 -7.24 2.46 -2.19
C ALA A 303 -7.08 1.47 -1.02
N SER A 304 -7.48 1.85 0.20
CA SER A 304 -7.42 0.96 1.37
C SER A 304 -8.58 -0.07 1.42
N MET A 305 -9.55 0.02 0.51
CA MET A 305 -10.90 -0.59 0.48
C MET A 305 -11.81 -0.18 1.64
N ARG A 306 -11.29 -0.21 2.86
CA ARG A 306 -12.03 -0.04 4.11
C ARG A 306 -12.29 1.42 4.51
N SER A 307 -11.60 2.37 3.89
CA SER A 307 -11.86 3.81 4.06
C SER A 307 -12.76 4.22 2.90
N LEU A 308 -13.97 4.64 3.23
CA LEU A 308 -15.02 4.91 2.28
C LEU A 308 -15.14 6.42 2.06
N LEU A 309 -14.97 6.86 0.82
CA LEU A 309 -15.10 8.24 0.40
C LEU A 309 -16.59 8.58 0.26
N SER A 310 -17.02 9.65 0.93
CA SER A 310 -18.39 10.12 0.86
C SER A 310 -18.64 10.93 -0.41
N LYS A 311 -19.74 10.63 -1.10
CA LYS A 311 -20.26 11.42 -2.22
C LYS A 311 -20.92 12.71 -1.75
N ASN A 312 -21.46 12.71 -0.53
CA ASN A 312 -22.33 13.77 -0.02
C ASN A 312 -21.59 14.77 0.88
N VAL A 313 -20.48 14.36 1.49
CA VAL A 313 -19.67 15.16 2.42
C VAL A 313 -18.20 14.97 2.05
N LEU A 314 -17.72 15.81 1.14
CA LEU A 314 -16.51 15.53 0.34
C LEU A 314 -15.22 15.53 1.17
N GLU A 315 -15.20 16.29 2.26
CA GLU A 315 -14.11 16.34 3.23
C GLU A 315 -14.04 15.10 4.14
N GLU A 316 -15.08 14.27 4.16
CA GLU A 316 -15.20 13.14 5.08
C GLU A 316 -14.98 11.79 4.39
N SER A 317 -14.19 10.94 5.07
CA SER A 317 -14.13 9.51 4.77
C SER A 317 -14.46 8.69 6.01
N LEU A 318 -15.21 7.61 5.81
CA LEU A 318 -15.63 6.68 6.85
C LEU A 318 -14.79 5.41 6.78
N LYS A 319 -13.95 5.17 7.79
CA LYS A 319 -13.12 3.97 7.88
C LYS A 319 -13.82 2.93 8.74
N LEU A 320 -14.01 1.72 8.18
CA LEU A 320 -14.74 0.61 8.81
C LEU A 320 -13.87 -0.66 8.89
N PRO A 321 -14.19 -1.61 9.78
CA PRO A 321 -13.68 -2.97 9.71
C PRO A 321 -14.23 -3.69 8.48
N ILE A 322 -13.37 -4.47 7.84
CA ILE A 322 -13.74 -5.51 6.88
C ILE A 322 -12.82 -6.71 7.13
N GLY A 323 -13.33 -7.77 7.75
CA GLY A 323 -12.54 -8.91 8.25
C GLY A 323 -11.92 -9.83 7.19
N ILE A 324 -11.58 -9.29 6.02
CA ILE A 324 -10.80 -9.97 4.97
C ILE A 324 -9.30 -9.83 5.25
N LYS A 325 -8.49 -10.70 4.65
CA LYS A 325 -7.02 -10.54 4.63
C LYS A 325 -6.58 -9.87 3.34
N ALA A 326 -5.75 -8.84 3.46
CA ALA A 326 -5.04 -8.26 2.33
C ALA A 326 -3.56 -8.15 2.70
N LEU A 327 -2.67 -8.66 1.85
CA LEU A 327 -1.22 -8.77 2.14
C LEU A 327 -0.95 -9.55 3.44
N GLY A 328 -1.68 -10.64 3.67
CA GLY A 328 -1.57 -11.47 4.88
C GLY A 328 -2.15 -10.87 6.16
N SER A 329 -2.57 -9.60 6.15
CA SER A 329 -3.11 -8.91 7.33
C SER A 329 -4.63 -8.78 7.27
N LEU A 330 -5.30 -9.13 8.37
CA LEU A 330 -6.72 -8.81 8.57
C LEU A 330 -6.95 -7.29 8.60
N ARG A 331 -8.10 -6.85 8.09
CA ARG A 331 -8.46 -5.43 7.93
C ARG A 331 -9.53 -4.96 8.92
N PHE A 332 -9.30 -5.17 10.21
CA PHE A 332 -10.12 -4.67 11.32
C PHE A 332 -9.58 -3.34 11.91
N LEU A 333 -10.29 -2.76 12.89
CA LEU A 333 -9.91 -1.48 13.55
C LEU A 333 -9.65 -1.67 15.05
N PRO A 334 -8.39 -1.91 15.46
CA PRO A 334 -8.05 -2.01 16.88
C PRO A 334 -8.16 -0.68 17.59
N ILE A 335 -8.79 -0.68 18.77
CA ILE A 335 -8.90 0.51 19.60
C ILE A 335 -7.52 1.05 19.99
N VAL A 336 -6.58 0.17 20.32
CA VAL A 336 -5.19 0.56 20.63
C VAL A 336 -4.53 1.36 19.51
N LYS A 337 -4.81 1.00 18.23
CA LYS A 337 -4.28 1.70 17.06
C LYS A 337 -4.93 3.08 16.89
N MET A 338 -6.22 3.20 17.16
CA MET A 338 -6.92 4.49 17.12
C MET A 338 -6.43 5.42 18.24
N ILE A 339 -6.23 4.91 19.46
CA ILE A 339 -5.64 5.68 20.57
C ILE A 339 -4.21 6.14 20.25
N ASN A 340 -3.35 5.23 19.75
CA ASN A 340 -2.00 5.61 19.33
C ASN A 340 -2.04 6.59 18.16
N GLY A 341 -3.02 6.48 17.25
CA GLY A 341 -3.29 7.44 16.18
C GLY A 341 -3.56 8.85 16.67
N GLU A 342 -4.36 9.03 17.72
CA GLU A 342 -4.58 10.34 18.34
C GLU A 342 -3.30 10.93 18.93
N LYS A 343 -2.53 10.09 19.66
CA LYS A 343 -1.24 10.47 20.24
C LYS A 343 -0.27 10.93 19.14
N ASN A 344 -0.25 10.21 18.02
CA ASN A 344 0.55 10.51 16.84
C ASN A 344 0.13 11.80 16.16
N GLN A 345 -1.17 12.00 15.94
CA GLN A 345 -1.68 13.24 15.36
C GLN A 345 -1.32 14.44 16.25
N LYS A 346 -1.45 14.31 17.57
CA LYS A 346 -1.06 15.35 18.53
C LYS A 346 0.45 15.63 18.50
N LEU A 347 1.29 14.61 18.35
CA LEU A 347 2.74 14.77 18.23
C LEU A 347 3.13 15.44 16.91
N LEU A 348 2.50 15.05 15.79
CA LEU A 348 2.68 15.68 14.48
C LEU A 348 2.22 17.15 14.47
N GLN A 349 1.14 17.48 15.18
CA GLN A 349 0.71 18.87 15.36
C GLN A 349 1.74 19.69 16.15
N GLN A 350 2.34 19.14 17.19
CA GLN A 350 3.43 19.80 17.92
C GLN A 350 4.66 20.02 17.01
N ALA A 351 5.04 19.02 16.21
CA ALA A 351 6.13 19.13 15.24
C ALA A 351 5.83 20.22 14.19
N LYS A 352 4.61 20.24 13.65
CA LYS A 352 4.12 21.27 12.72
C LYS A 352 4.17 22.67 13.33
N ALA A 353 3.88 22.83 14.61
CA ALA A 353 3.97 24.12 15.29
C ALA A 353 5.43 24.58 15.51
N LYS A 354 6.38 23.64 15.60
CA LYS A 354 7.78 23.92 15.94
C LYS A 354 8.65 24.28 14.73
N ASP A 355 8.38 23.70 13.55
CA ASP A 355 9.14 23.97 12.33
C ASP A 355 8.29 24.81 11.35
N ALA A 356 8.82 25.97 10.96
CA ALA A 356 8.11 26.93 10.10
C ALA A 356 7.74 26.37 8.73
N VAL A 357 8.57 25.47 8.17
CA VAL A 357 8.29 24.82 6.88
C VAL A 357 7.24 23.73 7.06
N LEU A 358 7.33 22.91 8.13
CA LEU A 358 6.26 21.95 8.43
C LEU A 358 4.92 22.66 8.65
N LYS A 359 4.92 23.82 9.32
CA LYS A 359 3.70 24.64 9.51
C LYS A 359 3.01 24.96 8.18
N GLN A 360 3.77 25.18 7.12
CA GLN A 360 3.25 25.50 5.79
C GLN A 360 2.94 24.24 4.97
N LYS A 361 3.86 23.27 4.95
CA LYS A 361 3.85 22.16 3.99
C LYS A 361 3.27 20.84 4.50
N LEU A 362 3.23 20.61 5.81
CA LEU A 362 2.70 19.36 6.39
C LEU A 362 1.20 19.52 6.71
N TRP A 363 0.35 18.86 5.95
CA TRP A 363 -1.08 18.78 6.22
C TRP A 363 -1.41 17.45 6.91
N LEU A 364 -2.38 17.46 7.81
CA LEU A 364 -2.79 16.28 8.56
C LEU A 364 -4.30 16.09 8.37
N CYS A 365 -4.71 14.88 7.99
CA CYS A 365 -6.11 14.49 8.18
C CYS A 365 -6.45 14.47 9.67
N GLU A 366 -7.64 14.88 10.03
CA GLU A 366 -8.17 14.74 11.39
C GLU A 366 -8.73 13.32 11.55
N GLU A 367 -8.24 12.56 12.54
CA GLU A 367 -8.63 11.17 12.80
C GLU A 367 -8.98 10.89 14.28
N THR A 368 -9.15 11.92 15.11
CA THR A 368 -9.47 11.79 16.56
C THR A 368 -10.92 11.45 16.85
N GLN A 369 -11.80 11.51 15.85
CA GLN A 369 -13.17 11.03 15.95
C GLN A 369 -13.29 9.58 15.50
N TRP A 370 -13.45 8.69 16.47
CA TRP A 370 -13.74 7.28 16.25
C TRP A 370 -14.66 6.74 17.34
N TRP A 371 -15.32 5.64 17.05
CA TRP A 371 -16.29 4.97 17.91
C TRP A 371 -16.09 3.47 17.78
N SER A 372 -16.08 2.74 18.90
CA SER A 372 -15.87 1.31 18.89
C SER A 372 -16.65 0.63 20.01
N TYR A 373 -17.18 -0.55 19.71
CA TYR A 373 -17.72 -1.44 20.71
C TYR A 373 -16.64 -1.84 21.72
N LEU A 374 -16.92 -1.70 23.01
CA LEU A 374 -16.08 -2.21 24.09
C LEU A 374 -16.97 -2.74 25.22
N PRO A 375 -16.91 -4.04 25.55
CA PRO A 375 -17.85 -4.66 26.49
C PRO A 375 -17.70 -4.17 27.93
N GLU A 376 -16.48 -3.87 28.36
CA GLU A 376 -16.18 -3.40 29.71
C GLU A 376 -15.01 -2.40 29.71
N LYS A 377 -14.82 -1.69 30.83
CA LYS A 377 -13.70 -0.76 31.05
C LYS A 377 -13.62 0.38 30.00
N GLN A 378 -14.76 0.94 29.59
CA GLN A 378 -14.88 1.98 28.57
C GLN A 378 -14.13 3.27 28.87
N ASN A 379 -13.87 3.55 30.15
CA ASN A 379 -13.14 4.74 30.59
C ASN A 379 -11.64 4.49 30.82
N ASP A 380 -11.17 3.25 30.73
CA ASP A 380 -9.78 2.88 30.98
C ASP A 380 -9.00 2.85 29.65
N ARG A 381 -8.18 3.89 29.43
CA ARG A 381 -7.34 4.05 28.23
C ARG A 381 -5.87 3.71 28.51
N THR A 382 -5.63 2.78 29.42
CA THR A 382 -4.29 2.33 29.80
C THR A 382 -3.97 0.95 29.20
N ALA A 383 -2.70 0.56 29.26
CA ALA A 383 -2.27 -0.78 28.82
C ALA A 383 -2.82 -1.91 29.72
N ASP A 384 -3.36 -1.59 30.90
CA ASP A 384 -3.97 -2.56 31.82
C ASP A 384 -5.41 -2.97 31.41
N ASN A 385 -5.98 -2.25 30.43
CA ASN A 385 -7.25 -2.63 29.85
C ASN A 385 -7.07 -3.72 28.77
N GLU A 386 -7.14 -4.98 29.19
CA GLU A 386 -7.05 -6.16 28.32
C GLU A 386 -8.05 -6.14 27.16
N TRP A 387 -9.22 -5.51 27.34
CA TRP A 387 -10.23 -5.43 26.28
C TRP A 387 -9.76 -4.65 25.05
N LEU A 388 -8.74 -3.80 25.18
CA LEU A 388 -8.13 -3.06 24.06
C LEU A 388 -7.34 -3.96 23.10
N PHE A 389 -7.04 -5.20 23.51
CA PHE A 389 -6.15 -6.13 22.78
C PHE A 389 -6.84 -7.40 22.29
N VAL A 390 -8.12 -7.60 22.61
CA VAL A 390 -8.90 -8.74 22.10
C VAL A 390 -9.53 -8.43 20.73
N GLU A 391 -9.82 -9.48 19.97
CA GLU A 391 -10.27 -9.35 18.58
C GLU A 391 -11.70 -8.80 18.45
N LYS A 392 -12.65 -9.26 19.27
CA LYS A 392 -14.08 -8.94 19.12
C LYS A 392 -14.36 -7.43 18.96
N PRO A 393 -13.88 -6.52 19.83
CA PRO A 393 -14.03 -5.06 19.67
C PRO A 393 -13.63 -4.50 18.30
N THR A 394 -12.64 -5.11 17.65
CA THR A 394 -12.07 -4.59 16.39
C THR A 394 -13.00 -4.74 15.19
N HIS A 395 -14.06 -5.56 15.32
CA HIS A 395 -15.01 -5.91 14.28
C HIS A 395 -16.26 -5.01 14.22
N LEU A 396 -16.48 -4.15 15.22
CA LEU A 396 -17.55 -3.14 15.26
C LEU A 396 -16.99 -1.80 15.74
N ALA A 397 -16.48 -1.04 14.77
CA ALA A 397 -15.90 0.27 14.97
C ALA A 397 -16.11 1.14 13.74
N ALA A 398 -15.94 2.45 13.92
CA ALA A 398 -15.92 3.44 12.85
C ALA A 398 -14.90 4.52 13.20
N GLN A 399 -14.14 4.98 12.21
CA GLN A 399 -13.24 6.12 12.36
C GLN A 399 -13.53 7.14 11.27
N ARG A 400 -13.69 8.40 11.66
CA ARG A 400 -13.78 9.53 10.76
C ARG A 400 -12.38 9.93 10.32
N ARG A 401 -12.24 10.23 9.03
CA ARG A 401 -11.09 10.94 8.48
C ARG A 401 -11.59 12.21 7.82
N HIS A 402 -11.19 13.35 8.35
CA HIS A 402 -11.51 14.66 7.79
C HIS A 402 -10.30 15.26 7.09
N ILE A 403 -10.43 15.46 5.78
CA ILE A 403 -9.46 16.22 4.98
C ILE A 403 -9.70 17.71 5.27
N PRO A 404 -8.66 18.51 5.57
CA PRO A 404 -8.81 19.96 5.67
C PRO A 404 -9.54 20.54 4.44
N ALA A 405 -10.69 21.16 4.65
CA ALA A 405 -11.59 21.57 3.55
C ALA A 405 -10.92 22.49 2.51
N GLU A 406 -9.92 23.27 2.92
CA GLU A 406 -9.09 24.10 2.05
C GLU A 406 -8.41 23.28 0.93
N LEU A 407 -8.00 22.04 1.21
CA LEU A 407 -7.32 21.16 0.24
C LEU A 407 -8.25 20.58 -0.83
N LEU A 408 -9.56 20.75 -0.67
CA LEU A 408 -10.58 20.34 -1.63
C LEU A 408 -11.18 21.54 -2.38
N GLN A 409 -10.50 22.68 -2.35
CA GLN A 409 -10.88 23.92 -3.02
C GLN A 409 -9.70 24.47 -3.82
N GLU A 410 -9.98 25.22 -4.88
CA GLU A 410 -8.94 25.97 -5.60
C GLU A 410 -8.24 26.95 -4.65
N PRO A 411 -6.91 27.12 -4.74
CA PRO A 411 -6.02 26.64 -5.81
C PRO A 411 -5.37 25.26 -5.55
N TYR A 412 -5.87 24.48 -4.58
CA TYR A 412 -5.23 23.24 -4.17
C TYR A 412 -5.70 22.01 -4.97
N GLN A 413 -4.79 21.04 -5.15
CA GLN A 413 -5.12 19.71 -5.65
C GLN A 413 -4.44 18.64 -4.80
N LEU A 414 -5.16 17.56 -4.49
CA LEU A 414 -4.65 16.40 -3.75
C LEU A 414 -4.41 15.21 -4.68
N ILE A 415 -3.22 14.63 -4.60
CA ILE A 415 -2.83 13.46 -5.38
C ILE A 415 -2.27 12.38 -4.44
N PRO A 416 -2.97 11.26 -4.20
CA PRO A 416 -2.41 10.11 -3.49
C PRO A 416 -1.10 9.67 -4.15
N MET A 417 0.01 9.61 -3.43
CA MET A 417 1.31 9.31 -4.05
C MET A 417 1.33 7.94 -4.73
N ALA A 418 0.60 6.96 -4.18
CA ALA A 418 0.45 5.64 -4.80
C ALA A 418 -0.16 5.68 -6.21
N SER A 419 -0.93 6.71 -6.58
CA SER A 419 -1.50 6.83 -7.93
C SER A 419 -0.44 7.16 -8.99
N LEU A 420 0.73 7.66 -8.58
CA LEU A 420 1.84 8.00 -9.49
C LEU A 420 2.71 6.80 -9.85
N GLY A 421 2.56 5.67 -9.15
CA GLY A 421 3.38 4.47 -9.34
C GLY A 421 2.91 3.56 -10.48
N HIS A 422 1.89 3.94 -11.24
CA HIS A 422 1.34 3.09 -12.31
C HIS A 422 0.55 3.88 -13.36
N THR A 423 0.50 3.34 -14.58
CA THR A 423 -0.36 3.81 -15.67
C THR A 423 -1.37 2.74 -16.05
N ILE A 424 -2.61 3.13 -16.31
CA ILE A 424 -3.66 2.25 -16.81
C ILE A 424 -3.68 2.34 -18.34
N MET A 425 -3.68 1.19 -19.02
CA MET A 425 -3.65 1.14 -20.47
C MET A 425 -4.84 1.91 -21.08
N GLY A 426 -4.54 2.85 -21.97
CA GLY A 426 -5.54 3.68 -22.65
C GLY A 426 -5.92 4.95 -21.89
N GLU A 427 -5.48 5.12 -20.64
CA GLU A 427 -5.77 6.31 -19.84
C GLU A 427 -4.52 7.19 -19.66
N PRO A 428 -4.68 8.50 -19.39
CA PRO A 428 -3.54 9.41 -19.18
C PRO A 428 -2.69 9.03 -17.96
N ALA A 429 -1.38 9.24 -18.04
CA ALA A 429 -0.52 9.13 -16.86
C ALA A 429 -0.83 10.26 -15.88
N ILE A 430 -0.78 9.98 -14.57
CA ILE A 430 -1.06 11.03 -13.56
C ILE A 430 -0.02 12.16 -13.62
N PHE A 431 1.19 11.89 -14.09
CA PHE A 431 2.20 12.93 -14.29
C PHE A 431 1.87 13.87 -15.47
N ASP A 432 1.17 13.38 -16.51
CA ASP A 432 0.65 14.24 -17.58
C ASP A 432 -0.37 15.23 -17.01
N TYR A 433 -1.25 14.76 -16.13
CA TYR A 433 -2.21 15.60 -15.42
C TYR A 433 -1.52 16.70 -14.59
N ILE A 434 -0.42 16.37 -13.89
CA ILE A 434 0.38 17.36 -13.14
C ILE A 434 0.97 18.41 -14.10
N LEU A 435 1.60 17.99 -15.20
CA LEU A 435 2.17 18.92 -16.17
C LEU A 435 1.11 19.81 -16.83
N GLN A 436 -0.08 19.27 -17.09
CA GLN A 436 -1.21 20.06 -17.61
C GLN A 436 -1.67 21.14 -16.62
N LEU A 437 -1.77 20.81 -15.32
CA LEU A 437 -2.07 21.80 -14.26
C LEU A 437 -1.00 22.90 -14.18
N GLN A 438 0.24 22.57 -14.50
CA GLN A 438 1.37 23.50 -14.52
C GLN A 438 1.51 24.26 -15.84
N HIS A 439 0.69 23.95 -16.85
CA HIS A 439 0.80 24.47 -18.21
C HIS A 439 2.18 24.21 -18.85
N LYS A 440 2.72 23.01 -18.68
CA LYS A 440 4.03 22.60 -19.23
C LYS A 440 3.90 21.48 -20.25
N ASP A 441 4.85 21.45 -21.18
CA ASP A 441 4.92 20.41 -22.21
C ASP A 441 5.32 19.06 -21.62
N ILE A 442 4.75 18.00 -22.16
CA ILE A 442 5.06 16.62 -21.78
C ILE A 442 6.26 16.14 -22.60
N ASN A 443 7.44 16.16 -21.98
CA ASN A 443 8.68 15.62 -22.55
C ASN A 443 9.64 15.18 -21.44
N SER A 444 10.59 14.29 -21.77
CA SER A 444 11.50 13.67 -20.80
C SER A 444 12.28 14.69 -19.95
N LYS A 445 12.73 15.80 -20.53
CA LYS A 445 13.45 16.85 -19.80
C LYS A 445 12.54 17.51 -18.75
N GLN A 446 11.31 17.82 -19.11
CA GLN A 446 10.35 18.43 -18.20
C GLN A 446 9.92 17.47 -17.09
N ILE A 447 9.79 16.17 -17.40
CA ILE A 447 9.53 15.12 -16.40
C ILE A 447 10.64 15.06 -15.36
N LEU A 448 11.91 15.08 -15.76
CA LEU A 448 13.04 15.08 -14.82
C LEU A 448 13.01 16.30 -13.88
N ILE A 449 12.73 17.50 -14.40
CA ILE A 449 12.66 18.74 -13.61
C ILE A 449 11.52 18.68 -12.59
N GLU A 450 10.33 18.25 -12.99
CA GLU A 450 9.20 18.19 -12.06
C GLU A 450 9.30 17.01 -11.09
N PHE A 451 9.94 15.92 -11.50
CA PHE A 451 10.29 14.84 -10.59
C PHE A 451 11.29 15.27 -9.52
N GLU A 452 12.29 16.09 -9.88
CA GLU A 452 13.20 16.71 -8.91
C GLU A 452 12.43 17.51 -7.86
N LYS A 453 11.51 18.39 -8.29
CA LYS A 453 10.68 19.20 -7.37
C LYS A 453 9.78 18.34 -6.47
N LEU A 454 9.21 17.26 -7.02
CA LEU A 454 8.45 16.29 -6.24
C LEU A 454 9.34 15.67 -5.15
N CYS A 455 10.53 15.18 -5.51
CA CYS A 455 11.50 14.63 -4.57
C CYS A 455 11.91 15.64 -3.51
N THR A 456 12.22 16.89 -3.90
CA THR A 456 12.56 17.96 -2.95
C THR A 456 11.42 18.23 -1.98
N CYS A 457 10.17 18.35 -2.46
CA CYS A 457 9.00 18.54 -1.60
C CYS A 457 8.82 17.36 -0.63
N PHE A 458 8.96 16.13 -1.14
CA PHE A 458 8.86 14.91 -0.36
C PHE A 458 9.92 14.86 0.76
N PHE A 459 11.19 15.08 0.42
CA PHE A 459 12.27 15.00 1.39
C PHE A 459 12.29 16.18 2.36
N ASP A 460 11.94 17.40 1.94
CA ASP A 460 11.92 18.59 2.80
C ASP A 460 10.95 18.40 3.98
N VAL A 461 9.76 17.85 3.74
CA VAL A 461 8.80 17.55 4.82
C VAL A 461 9.29 16.37 5.69
N ASN A 462 9.67 15.26 5.06
CA ASN A 462 10.00 14.03 5.80
C ASN A 462 11.29 14.13 6.61
N LEU A 463 12.34 14.79 6.09
CA LEU A 463 13.60 14.95 6.82
C LEU A 463 13.51 15.99 7.93
N ARG A 464 12.59 16.96 7.85
CA ARG A 464 12.28 17.85 8.98
C ARG A 464 11.62 17.10 10.13
N LEU A 465 10.67 16.21 9.83
CA LEU A 465 10.09 15.30 10.83
C LEU A 465 11.18 14.37 11.40
N PHE A 466 12.01 13.79 10.55
CA PHE A 466 13.12 12.93 10.95
C PHE A 466 14.08 13.62 11.93
N ARG A 467 14.45 14.88 11.65
CA ARG A 467 15.30 15.70 12.52
C ARG A 467 14.70 15.97 13.90
N LEU A 468 13.37 15.90 14.02
CA LEU A 468 12.64 15.99 15.28
C LEU A 468 12.47 14.61 15.97
N GLY A 469 13.06 13.56 15.41
CA GLY A 469 12.95 12.18 15.91
C GLY A 469 11.68 11.46 15.46
N LEU A 470 11.00 11.91 14.40
CA LEU A 470 9.70 11.39 13.96
C LEU A 470 9.77 10.82 12.55
N MET A 471 9.13 9.66 12.32
CA MET A 471 9.00 9.07 10.99
C MET A 471 7.63 8.43 10.79
N GLY A 472 6.85 8.99 9.87
CA GLY A 472 5.55 8.43 9.51
C GLY A 472 5.67 7.11 8.76
N GLU A 473 4.53 6.48 8.49
CA GLU A 473 4.47 5.37 7.54
C GLU A 473 4.35 5.92 6.10
N ILE A 474 5.48 6.38 5.57
CA ILE A 474 5.54 7.26 4.38
C ILE A 474 5.44 6.52 3.03
N HIS A 475 4.72 5.40 3.01
CA HIS A 475 4.42 4.70 1.76
C HIS A 475 3.32 5.43 0.96
N GLY A 476 3.24 5.20 -0.35
CA GLY A 476 2.41 6.00 -1.25
C GLY A 476 0.92 6.10 -0.90
N GLN A 477 0.35 5.12 -0.19
CA GLN A 477 -1.06 5.15 0.23
C GLN A 477 -1.35 6.12 1.39
N ASN A 478 -0.40 6.40 2.29
CA ASN A 478 -0.62 7.22 3.49
C ASN A 478 -0.23 8.69 3.30
N ILE A 479 0.34 9.03 2.13
CA ILE A 479 0.74 10.38 1.78
C ILE A 479 0.03 10.80 0.50
N CYS A 480 -0.58 11.97 0.52
CA CYS A 480 -1.01 12.68 -0.68
C CYS A 480 -0.09 13.87 -0.93
N LEU A 481 0.34 14.06 -2.17
CA LEU A 481 0.95 15.32 -2.60
C LEU A 481 -0.12 16.41 -2.58
N VAL A 482 0.27 17.57 -2.07
CA VAL A 482 -0.51 18.80 -2.15
C VAL A 482 0.12 19.67 -3.22
N LEU A 483 -0.65 19.94 -4.28
CA LEU A 483 -0.33 20.96 -5.25
C LEU A 483 -1.06 22.26 -4.90
N LYS A 484 -0.44 23.39 -5.19
CA LYS A 484 -1.04 24.72 -5.08
C LYS A 484 -0.74 25.49 -6.36
N ASN A 485 -1.78 25.86 -7.11
CA ASN A 485 -1.64 26.39 -8.47
C ASN A 485 -0.79 25.45 -9.37
N GLY A 486 -0.99 24.13 -9.25
CA GLY A 486 -0.24 23.13 -10.01
C GLY A 486 1.19 22.84 -9.54
N GLU A 487 1.79 23.68 -8.68
CA GLU A 487 3.15 23.46 -8.17
C GLU A 487 3.15 22.67 -6.84
N PHE A 488 4.22 21.90 -6.59
CA PHE A 488 4.35 21.09 -5.38
C PHE A 488 4.49 21.98 -4.13
N ASP A 489 3.49 21.95 -3.25
CA ASP A 489 3.38 22.85 -2.09
C ASP A 489 3.58 22.12 -0.76
N GLY A 490 3.20 20.85 -0.68
CA GLY A 490 3.35 20.08 0.56
C GLY A 490 2.89 18.63 0.47
N LEU A 491 2.73 18.02 1.64
CA LEU A 491 2.26 16.65 1.81
C LEU A 491 1.12 16.61 2.82
N MET A 492 0.07 15.86 2.51
CA MET A 492 -0.99 15.53 3.46
C MET A 492 -0.80 14.10 3.97
N PHE A 493 -0.67 13.95 5.28
CA PHE A 493 -0.56 12.65 5.96
C PHE A 493 -1.94 12.18 6.44
N ARG A 494 -2.17 10.88 6.34
CA ARG A 494 -3.34 10.17 6.86
C ARG A 494 -2.92 8.81 7.42
N ASP A 495 -3.82 8.13 8.13
CA ASP A 495 -3.53 6.87 8.83
C ASP A 495 -2.43 7.05 9.89
N HIS A 496 -2.72 7.83 10.93
CA HIS A 496 -1.72 8.21 11.94
C HIS A 496 -1.36 7.09 12.92
N ASP A 497 -1.81 5.85 12.73
CA ASP A 497 -1.66 4.77 13.73
C ASP A 497 -0.21 4.27 13.91
N SER A 498 0.70 4.63 12.99
CA SER A 498 2.04 4.03 12.88
C SER A 498 3.19 5.07 12.74
N LEU A 499 3.16 6.14 13.54
CA LEU A 499 4.28 7.09 13.65
C LEU A 499 5.39 6.52 14.54
N ARG A 500 6.57 6.35 13.95
CA ARG A 500 7.75 5.81 14.59
C ARG A 500 8.61 6.92 15.15
N ILE A 501 9.23 6.69 16.29
CA ILE A 501 10.01 7.72 16.99
C ILE A 501 11.37 7.23 17.47
N TYR A 502 12.34 8.13 17.46
CA TYR A 502 13.57 8.03 18.23
C TYR A 502 13.47 8.98 19.42
N LEU A 503 13.12 8.43 20.60
CA LEU A 503 12.71 9.21 21.77
C LEU A 503 13.74 10.27 22.19
N PRO A 504 15.07 10.03 22.21
CA PRO A 504 16.04 11.06 22.57
C PRO A 504 15.96 12.34 21.72
N TRP A 505 15.66 12.22 20.42
CA TRP A 505 15.50 13.40 19.54
C TRP A 505 14.14 14.09 19.72
N VAL A 506 13.08 13.33 20.01
CA VAL A 506 11.79 13.89 20.41
C VAL A 506 11.96 14.72 21.69
N GLU A 507 12.62 14.11 22.68
CA GLU A 507 13.17 14.65 23.94
C GLU A 507 13.83 16.03 23.77
N GLN A 508 14.96 15.99 23.06
CA GLN A 508 15.81 17.14 22.75
C GLN A 508 15.07 18.21 21.95
N SER A 509 14.10 17.79 21.13
CA SER A 509 13.22 18.68 20.39
C SER A 509 12.07 19.24 21.24
N GLY A 510 12.05 19.04 22.56
CA GLY A 510 11.00 19.56 23.43
C GLY A 510 9.59 19.08 23.06
N LEU A 511 9.51 17.99 22.29
CA LEU A 511 8.26 17.30 21.99
C LEU A 511 7.99 16.28 23.10
N LYS A 512 6.74 15.93 23.33
CA LYS A 512 6.37 15.02 24.42
C LYS A 512 6.41 13.57 23.96
N ASP A 513 6.86 12.68 24.85
CA ASP A 513 6.66 11.25 24.68
C ASP A 513 5.16 10.94 24.54
N PRO A 514 4.73 10.32 23.43
CA PRO A 514 3.33 9.95 23.23
C PRO A 514 2.86 8.86 24.21
N ASN A 515 3.76 8.13 24.86
CA ASN A 515 3.47 7.00 25.75
C ASN A 515 2.57 5.96 25.06
N TYR A 516 3.03 5.38 23.96
CA TYR A 516 2.21 4.48 23.15
C TYR A 516 1.70 3.27 23.93
N LEU A 517 0.46 2.89 23.67
CA LEU A 517 -0.13 1.68 24.24
C LEU A 517 0.36 0.44 23.47
N SER A 518 0.79 -0.57 24.22
CA SER A 518 1.10 -1.92 23.75
C SER A 518 0.79 -2.93 24.85
N PRO A 519 0.58 -4.22 24.52
CA PRO A 519 0.57 -5.27 25.54
C PRO A 519 1.88 -5.27 26.34
N HIS A 520 1.80 -5.57 27.64
CA HIS A 520 2.96 -5.57 28.55
C HIS A 520 4.05 -6.59 28.16
N ASP A 521 3.64 -7.70 27.55
CA ASP A 521 4.50 -8.78 27.07
C ASP A 521 5.06 -8.53 25.65
N PHE A 522 4.79 -7.36 25.07
CA PHE A 522 5.11 -7.09 23.67
C PHE A 522 5.97 -5.83 23.50
N ARG A 523 7.06 -5.97 22.73
CA ARG A 523 7.90 -4.82 22.35
C ARG A 523 7.09 -3.87 21.46
N ASN A 524 6.98 -2.63 21.87
CA ASN A 524 6.34 -1.60 21.06
C ASN A 524 7.22 -1.24 19.84
N THR A 525 6.74 -1.53 18.64
CA THR A 525 7.47 -1.32 17.37
C THR A 525 7.47 0.12 16.88
N LEU A 526 6.81 1.04 17.61
CA LEU A 526 6.83 2.47 17.30
C LEU A 526 8.02 3.19 17.94
N TYR A 527 8.65 2.62 18.96
CA TYR A 527 9.89 3.14 19.54
C TYR A 527 11.11 2.49 18.87
N HIS A 528 12.05 3.33 18.43
CA HIS A 528 13.32 2.92 17.87
C HIS A 528 14.48 3.40 18.73
N GLU A 529 15.55 2.61 18.75
CA GLU A 529 16.70 2.80 19.63
C GLU A 529 17.83 3.61 18.98
N SER A 530 17.76 3.86 17.67
CA SER A 530 18.80 4.58 16.95
C SER A 530 18.28 5.36 15.74
N VAL A 531 19.12 6.27 15.25
CA VAL A 531 18.89 7.07 14.04
C VAL A 531 18.82 6.17 12.80
N GLU A 532 19.66 5.15 12.72
CA GLU A 532 19.67 4.17 11.63
C GLU A 532 18.37 3.36 11.59
N ALA A 533 17.86 2.96 12.76
CA ALA A 533 16.60 2.24 12.86
C ALA A 533 15.41 3.12 12.40
N LEU A 534 15.46 4.43 12.61
CA LEU A 534 14.47 5.36 12.09
C LEU A 534 14.66 5.61 10.58
N LEU A 535 15.91 5.74 10.12
CA LEU A 535 16.30 5.95 8.71
C LEU A 535 15.85 4.80 7.81
N PHE A 536 15.81 3.57 8.34
CA PHE A 536 15.28 2.39 7.67
C PHE A 536 13.93 2.65 6.99
N TYR A 537 13.03 3.42 7.60
CA TYR A 537 11.71 3.69 7.04
C TYR A 537 11.72 4.71 5.90
N ILE A 538 12.69 5.63 5.89
CA ILE A 538 12.95 6.49 4.72
C ILE A 538 13.48 5.64 3.58
N GLN A 539 14.51 4.82 3.83
CA GLN A 539 15.13 3.97 2.81
C GLN A 539 14.11 3.01 2.19
N THR A 540 13.34 2.32 3.03
CA THR A 540 12.42 1.27 2.58
C THR A 540 11.07 1.82 2.10
N LEU A 541 10.30 2.47 2.97
CA LEU A 541 8.93 2.89 2.62
C LEU A 541 8.91 4.14 1.75
N GLY A 542 9.79 5.11 2.03
CA GLY A 542 9.86 6.36 1.29
C GLY A 542 10.55 6.22 -0.06
N ILE A 543 11.76 5.67 -0.09
CA ILE A 543 12.59 5.63 -1.29
C ILE A 543 12.34 4.37 -2.10
N GLN A 544 12.58 3.17 -1.55
CA GLN A 544 12.47 1.92 -2.32
C GLN A 544 11.04 1.62 -2.78
N VAL A 545 10.02 1.89 -1.94
CA VAL A 545 8.63 1.54 -2.25
C VAL A 545 7.86 2.70 -2.88
N ASN A 546 7.82 3.86 -2.24
CA ASN A 546 6.99 4.98 -2.71
C ASN A 546 7.61 5.65 -3.93
N LEU A 547 8.78 6.31 -3.78
CA LEU A 547 9.44 6.99 -4.88
C LEU A 547 9.97 6.01 -5.94
N GLY A 548 10.42 4.82 -5.55
CA GLY A 548 10.94 3.79 -6.46
C GLY A 548 9.89 3.34 -7.49
N CYS A 549 8.65 3.12 -7.05
CA CYS A 549 7.57 2.76 -7.98
C CYS A 549 7.21 3.92 -8.92
N ILE A 550 7.36 5.17 -8.48
CA ILE A 550 7.21 6.36 -9.34
C ILE A 550 8.35 6.41 -10.37
N VAL A 551 9.60 6.17 -9.95
CA VAL A 551 10.76 6.08 -10.85
C VAL A 551 10.53 5.02 -11.94
N ASP A 552 10.10 3.81 -11.55
CA ASP A 552 9.83 2.73 -12.51
C ASP A 552 8.74 3.13 -13.52
N ASN A 553 7.67 3.77 -13.03
CA ASN A 553 6.58 4.25 -13.88
C ASN A 553 7.04 5.35 -14.85
N LEU A 554 7.79 6.34 -14.36
CA LEU A 554 8.32 7.42 -15.19
C LEU A 554 9.30 6.91 -16.24
N ALA A 555 10.21 6.01 -15.84
CA ALA A 555 11.19 5.40 -16.74
C ALA A 555 10.50 4.65 -17.88
N SER A 556 9.53 3.80 -17.54
CA SER A 556 8.82 2.98 -18.54
C SER A 556 7.88 3.80 -19.42
N HIS A 557 7.14 4.76 -18.86
CA HIS A 557 6.12 5.49 -19.62
C HIS A 557 6.74 6.56 -20.52
N TYR A 558 7.70 7.33 -20.00
CA TYR A 558 8.34 8.43 -20.73
C TYR A 558 9.66 8.05 -21.43
N GLN A 559 10.01 6.75 -21.41
CA GLN A 559 11.23 6.21 -22.03
C GLN A 559 12.48 6.95 -21.55
N ILE A 560 12.58 7.14 -20.23
CA ILE A 560 13.70 7.81 -19.58
C ILE A 560 14.61 6.75 -18.99
N GLU A 561 15.93 6.93 -19.14
CA GLU A 561 16.91 6.08 -18.48
C GLU A 561 16.69 6.08 -16.96
N VAL A 562 16.46 4.89 -16.41
CA VAL A 562 16.14 4.73 -14.98
C VAL A 562 17.25 5.29 -14.08
N LYS A 563 18.50 5.27 -14.55
CA LYS A 563 19.66 5.89 -13.87
C LYS A 563 19.51 7.39 -13.71
N ASP A 564 18.97 8.10 -14.69
CA ASP A 564 18.81 9.55 -14.65
C ASP A 564 17.79 9.94 -13.58
N LEU A 565 16.68 9.21 -13.48
CA LEU A 565 15.67 9.41 -12.45
C LEU A 565 16.20 9.13 -11.04
N TRP A 566 16.93 8.03 -10.84
CA TRP A 566 17.57 7.76 -9.54
C TRP A 566 18.64 8.80 -9.19
N SER A 567 19.38 9.30 -10.19
CA SER A 567 20.34 10.39 -9.99
C SER A 567 19.63 11.67 -9.57
N VAL A 568 18.53 12.05 -10.21
CA VAL A 568 17.70 13.21 -9.80
C VAL A 568 17.25 13.07 -8.35
N LEU A 569 16.72 11.91 -7.97
CA LEU A 569 16.30 11.65 -6.59
C LEU A 569 17.47 11.76 -5.61
N ALA A 570 18.64 11.19 -5.94
CA ALA A 570 19.83 11.25 -5.11
C ALA A 570 20.31 12.69 -4.88
N HIS A 571 20.39 13.50 -5.94
CA HIS A 571 20.79 14.90 -5.84
C HIS A 571 19.78 15.72 -5.04
N ALA A 572 18.47 15.54 -5.27
CA ALA A 572 17.42 16.20 -4.50
C ALA A 572 17.53 15.88 -3.00
N LEU A 573 17.79 14.61 -2.65
CA LEU A 573 18.00 14.20 -1.27
C LEU A 573 19.26 14.84 -0.66
N GLN A 574 20.39 14.84 -1.37
CA GLN A 574 21.63 15.48 -0.92
C GLN A 574 21.43 16.97 -0.64
N GLN A 575 20.80 17.69 -1.58
CA GLN A 575 20.51 19.12 -1.44
C GLN A 575 19.63 19.40 -0.21
N VAL A 576 18.57 18.61 0.00
CA VAL A 576 17.70 18.79 1.17
C VAL A 576 18.46 18.51 2.47
N ILE A 577 19.25 17.44 2.53
CA ILE A 577 20.08 17.12 3.72
C ILE A 577 21.04 18.28 4.03
N GLN A 578 21.72 18.82 3.03
CA GLN A 578 22.66 19.95 3.18
C GLN A 578 21.97 21.23 3.67
N ASN A 579 20.73 21.48 3.23
CA ASN A 579 19.94 22.64 3.62
C ASN A 579 19.32 22.50 5.02
N LEU A 580 19.34 21.30 5.61
CA LEU A 580 18.85 21.05 6.96
C LEU A 580 20.01 21.12 7.96
N ASN A 581 19.81 21.89 9.04
CA ASN A 581 20.78 22.05 10.12
C ASN A 581 20.82 20.80 11.02
N PHE A 582 21.35 19.69 10.50
CA PHE A 582 21.74 18.52 11.29
C PHE A 582 23.11 18.76 11.97
N GLN A 583 23.38 18.03 13.06
CA GLN A 583 24.71 18.03 13.66
C GLN A 583 25.73 17.40 12.71
N PRO A 584 27.00 17.83 12.70
CA PRO A 584 28.02 17.33 11.76
C PRO A 584 28.20 15.81 11.78
N GLU A 585 28.11 15.18 12.95
CA GLU A 585 28.23 13.73 13.12
C GLU A 585 27.06 13.00 12.43
N ILE A 586 25.85 13.55 12.56
CA ILE A 586 24.65 13.00 11.91
C ILE A 586 24.70 13.21 10.40
N LEU A 587 25.17 14.37 9.93
CA LEU A 587 25.38 14.58 8.48
C LEU A 587 26.34 13.56 7.89
N THR A 588 27.44 13.27 8.60
CA THR A 588 28.43 12.26 8.19
C THR A 588 27.80 10.87 8.17
N GLN A 589 27.02 10.53 9.19
CA GLN A 589 26.30 9.25 9.28
C GLN A 589 25.25 9.10 8.16
N LEU A 590 24.46 10.14 7.88
CA LEU A 590 23.48 10.14 6.79
C LEU A 590 24.16 10.02 5.43
N GLN A 591 25.24 10.77 5.21
CA GLN A 591 26.03 10.71 3.98
C GLN A 591 26.52 9.27 3.73
N HIS A 592 27.10 8.65 4.76
CA HIS A 592 27.59 7.28 4.69
C HIS A 592 26.48 6.28 4.38
N LEU A 593 25.41 6.28 5.19
CA LEU A 593 24.33 5.30 5.12
C LEU A 593 23.45 5.45 3.88
N LEU A 594 23.32 6.65 3.31
CA LEU A 594 22.48 6.88 2.14
C LEU A 594 23.24 6.81 0.82
N PHE A 595 24.51 7.22 0.76
CA PHE A 595 25.19 7.43 -0.53
C PHE A 595 26.49 6.65 -0.71
N GLU A 596 27.13 6.17 0.36
CA GLU A 596 28.48 5.57 0.28
C GLU A 596 28.48 4.05 0.45
N VAL A 597 27.44 3.50 1.09
CA VAL A 597 27.27 2.04 1.19
C VAL A 597 26.61 1.48 -0.07
N PRO A 598 27.14 0.40 -0.68
CA PRO A 598 26.58 -0.18 -1.90
C PRO A 598 25.31 -1.00 -1.65
N GLU A 599 25.03 -1.36 -0.40
CA GLU A 599 23.87 -2.15 0.00
C GLU A 599 22.98 -1.37 0.98
N TRP A 600 21.67 -1.56 0.84
CA TRP A 600 20.66 -1.03 1.75
C TRP A 600 19.83 -2.14 2.37
N PRO A 601 19.18 -1.87 3.52
CA PRO A 601 18.15 -2.75 4.03
C PRO A 601 17.01 -2.89 3.01
N TYR A 602 16.40 -4.07 2.97
CA TYR A 602 15.26 -4.40 2.13
C TYR A 602 14.17 -5.07 2.97
N LYS A 603 12.92 -4.68 2.78
CA LYS A 603 11.80 -5.35 3.43
C LYS A 603 11.40 -6.56 2.59
N GLN A 604 11.64 -7.76 3.12
CA GLN A 604 11.29 -9.01 2.46
C GLN A 604 9.76 -9.15 2.33
N LEU A 605 9.34 -9.64 1.18
CA LEU A 605 7.95 -9.81 0.78
C LEU A 605 7.59 -11.30 0.67
N LEU A 606 8.50 -12.12 0.11
CA LEU A 606 8.21 -13.51 -0.22
C LEU A 606 8.61 -14.48 0.90
N ARG A 607 9.85 -14.42 1.40
CA ARG A 607 10.32 -15.30 2.48
C ARG A 607 9.43 -15.28 3.72
N PRO A 608 8.98 -14.12 4.22
CA PRO A 608 8.08 -14.09 5.37
C PRO A 608 6.77 -14.87 5.16
N LEU A 609 6.26 -14.93 3.92
CA LEU A 609 5.06 -15.71 3.58
C LEU A 609 5.34 -17.22 3.54
N LEU A 610 6.55 -17.62 3.16
CA LEU A 610 6.95 -19.02 3.00
C LEU A 610 7.55 -19.64 4.27
N GLU A 611 8.11 -18.83 5.17
CA GLU A 611 8.94 -19.29 6.29
C GLU A 611 8.32 -18.96 7.66
N GLN A 612 7.71 -17.78 7.85
CA GLN A 612 7.40 -17.23 9.18
C GLN A 612 5.93 -17.38 9.60
N ASP A 613 5.67 -17.68 10.88
CA ASP A 613 4.30 -17.69 11.40
C ASP A 613 3.85 -16.25 11.61
N THR A 614 2.66 -15.92 11.10
CA THR A 614 2.15 -14.55 11.12
C THR A 614 1.24 -14.31 12.30
N ARG A 615 1.49 -13.22 13.03
CA ARG A 615 0.54 -12.71 14.02
C ARG A 615 -0.69 -12.13 13.30
N ILE A 616 -1.86 -12.40 13.85
CA ILE A 616 -3.15 -11.88 13.39
C ILE A 616 -3.11 -10.34 13.32
N GLY A 617 -3.45 -9.76 12.16
CA GLY A 617 -3.58 -8.30 11.99
C GLY A 617 -2.28 -7.54 11.65
N SER A 618 -1.18 -8.25 11.36
CA SER A 618 0.05 -7.67 10.81
C SER A 618 0.48 -8.39 9.55
N MET A 619 1.04 -7.64 8.59
CA MET A 619 1.70 -8.23 7.43
C MET A 619 2.95 -9.00 7.91
N PRO A 620 3.23 -10.21 7.39
CA PRO A 620 4.51 -10.88 7.63
C PRO A 620 5.69 -9.97 7.24
N THR A 621 6.75 -9.93 8.06
CA THR A 621 7.89 -9.03 7.81
C THR A 621 9.24 -9.70 8.04
N GLY A 622 10.15 -9.52 7.10
CA GLY A 622 11.57 -9.83 7.25
C GLY A 622 12.42 -8.67 6.76
N ILE A 623 13.69 -8.64 7.18
CA ILE A 623 14.68 -7.65 6.73
C ILE A 623 15.81 -8.41 6.03
N GLY A 624 16.00 -8.10 4.76
CA GLY A 624 17.13 -8.54 3.96
C GLY A 624 18.00 -7.36 3.54
N LYS A 625 18.83 -7.56 2.54
CA LYS A 625 19.64 -6.53 1.90
C LYS A 625 19.39 -6.50 0.40
N THR A 626 19.53 -5.35 -0.21
CA THR A 626 19.53 -5.16 -1.66
C THR A 626 20.51 -4.07 -2.06
N ARG A 627 20.66 -3.79 -3.36
CA ARG A 627 21.47 -2.68 -3.86
C ARG A 627 20.95 -1.33 -3.35
N ASN A 628 21.87 -0.46 -2.94
CA ASN A 628 21.57 0.94 -2.68
C ASN A 628 21.40 1.67 -4.02
N PRO A 629 20.17 2.04 -4.42
CA PRO A 629 19.95 2.65 -5.72
C PRO A 629 20.66 4.00 -5.89
N LEU A 630 20.91 4.74 -4.80
CA LEU A 630 21.59 6.04 -4.86
C LEU A 630 23.08 5.86 -5.13
N TRP A 631 23.71 4.90 -4.45
CA TRP A 631 25.12 4.57 -4.69
C TRP A 631 25.33 4.14 -6.14
N TYR A 632 24.51 3.23 -6.65
CA TYR A 632 24.64 2.74 -8.02
C TYR A 632 24.37 3.84 -9.05
N ALA A 633 23.36 4.68 -8.85
CA ALA A 633 23.07 5.78 -9.77
C ALA A 633 24.20 6.81 -9.87
N LEU A 634 24.91 7.08 -8.75
CA LEU A 634 25.99 8.06 -8.71
C LEU A 634 27.36 7.49 -9.15
N ASN A 635 27.58 6.18 -9.07
CA ASN A 635 28.91 5.57 -9.26
C ASN A 635 29.02 4.58 -10.43
N CYS A 636 27.91 4.07 -10.96
CA CYS A 636 27.86 3.10 -12.07
C CYS A 636 27.01 3.68 -13.19
#